data_AF-A0A5C0SMR0-F1
#
_entry.id   AF-A0A5C0SMR0-F1
#
_cell.length_a   1.000
_cell.length_b   1.000
_cell.length_c   1.000
_cell.angle_alpha   90.00
_cell.angle_beta   90.00
_cell.angle_gamma   90.00
#
_symmetry.space_group_name_H-M   'P 1'
#
loop_
_entity.id
_entity.type
_entity.pdbx_description
1 polymer ?
#
loop_
_entity_poly.entity_id
_entity_poly.type
_entity_poly.pdbx_seq_one_letter_code
_entity_poly.pdbx_strand_id
1 'polypeptide(L)' 'MGGKALASVSAFSFMLNLFFGESCLSLDLLVPLLLYWLYLFGAGEKPRVGILVRDFAIIILAGTAGWIIGLFHK' A
#
# COMPACT_ATOMS: atom_id res chain seq x y z
N MET A 1 4.92 5.10 16.06
CA MET A 1 5.35 5.84 14.86
C MET A 1 4.82 5.24 13.54
N GLY A 2 4.40 3.96 13.49
CA GLY A 2 3.93 3.29 12.27
C GLY A 2 2.72 3.90 11.52
N GLY A 3 1.80 4.61 12.20
CA GLY A 3 0.61 5.17 11.55
C GLY A 3 0.91 6.25 10.49
N LYS A 4 1.97 7.05 10.68
CA LYS A 4 2.40 8.05 9.68
C LYS A 4 3.01 7.38 8.44
N ALA A 5 3.81 6.33 8.63
CA ALA A 5 4.36 5.55 7.53
C ALA A 5 3.25 4.85 6.72
N LEU A 6 2.24 4.33 7.41
CA LEU A 6 1.08 3.71 6.77
C LEU A 6 0.30 4.67 5.87
N ALA A 7 0.07 5.90 6.35
CA ALA A 7 -0.62 6.94 5.58
C ALA A 7 0.15 7.32 4.31
N SER A 8 1.48 7.47 4.41
CA SER A 8 2.31 7.78 3.24
C SER A 8 2.37 6.63 2.23
N VAL A 9 2.51 5.38 2.71
CA VAL A 9 2.57 4.20 1.85
C VAL A 9 1.23 3.93 1.15
N SER A 10 0.11 4.11 1.86
CA SER A 10 -1.23 3.96 1.28
C SER A 10 -1.54 5.04 0.25
N ALA A 11 -1.18 6.30 0.51
CA ALA A 11 -1.30 7.38 -0.48
C ALA A 11 -0.44 7.12 -1.73
N PHE A 12 0.77 6.58 -1.54
CA PHE A 12 1.64 6.20 -2.64
C PHE A 12 1.07 5.04 -3.47
N SER A 13 0.52 4.01 -2.82
CA SER A 13 -0.17 2.90 -3.48
C SER A 13 -1.40 3.36 -4.27
N PHE A 14 -2.16 4.31 -3.72
CA PHE A 14 -3.31 4.90 -4.39
C PHE A 14 -2.90 5.68 -5.65
N MET A 15 -1.87 6.52 -5.55
CA MET A 15 -1.37 7.28 -6.71
C MET A 15 -0.82 6.38 -7.80
N LEU A 16 0.03 5.41 -7.46
CA LEU A 16 0.57 4.48 -8.45
C LEU A 16 -0.56 3.76 -9.19
N ASN A 17 -1.56 3.21 -8.48
CA ASN A 17 -2.66 2.48 -9.11
C ASN A 17 -3.54 3.37 -9.99
N LEU A 18 -3.64 4.67 -9.68
CA LEU A 18 -4.37 5.63 -10.48
C LEU A 18 -3.67 5.90 -11.83
N PHE A 19 -2.35 5.83 -11.87
CA PHE A 19 -1.55 6.05 -13.09
C PHE A 19 -1.21 4.76 -13.87
N PHE A 20 -0.93 3.65 -13.18
CA PHE A 20 -0.37 2.41 -13.74
C PHE A 20 -1.29 1.19 -13.60
N GLY A 21 -2.43 1.33 -12.92
CA GLY A 21 -3.26 0.19 -12.52
C GLY A 21 -3.85 -0.63 -13.68
N GLU A 22 -3.89 -0.10 -14.90
CA GLU A 22 -4.32 -0.86 -16.08
C GLU A 22 -3.28 -1.88 -16.55
N SER A 23 -1.98 -1.62 -16.32
CA SER A 23 -0.88 -2.41 -16.88
C SER A 23 -0.22 -3.35 -15.87
N CYS A 24 -0.25 -3.03 -14.56
CA CYS A 24 0.60 -3.67 -13.57
C CYS A 24 0.02 -3.69 -12.14
N LEU A 25 -1.27 -3.99 -12.00
CA LEU A 25 -1.98 -4.16 -10.71
C LEU A 25 -1.17 -4.90 -9.63
N SER A 26 -0.45 -5.95 -10.02
CA SER A 26 0.40 -6.75 -9.12
C SER A 26 1.65 -6.01 -8.63
N LEU A 27 2.33 -5.24 -9.49
CA LEU A 27 3.53 -4.47 -9.15
C LEU A 27 3.18 -3.25 -8.28
N ASP A 28 2.04 -2.65 -8.58
CA ASP A 28 1.52 -1.45 -7.94
C ASP A 28 1.14 -1.64 -6.45
N LEU A 29 0.71 -2.86 -6.11
CA LEU A 29 0.46 -3.30 -4.75
C LEU A 29 1.72 -3.81 -4.04
N LEU A 30 2.65 -4.41 -4.78
CA LEU A 30 3.82 -5.08 -4.22
C LEU A 30 4.91 -4.10 -3.78
N VAL A 31 5.08 -2.98 -4.50
CA VAL A 31 5.98 -1.88 -4.12
C VAL A 31 5.64 -1.25 -2.75
N PRO A 32 4.40 -0.80 -2.49
CA PRO A 32 4.03 -0.24 -1.19
C PRO A 32 4.08 -1.28 -0.07
N LEU A 33 3.75 -2.55 -0.37
CA LEU A 33 3.94 -3.65 0.59
C LEU A 33 5.42 -3.83 0.99
N LEU A 34 6.33 -3.85 0.01
CA LEU A 34 7.77 -3.96 0.23
C LEU A 34 8.30 -2.77 1.03
N LEU A 35 7.90 -1.55 0.71
CA LEU A 35 8.29 -0.35 1.44
C LEU A 35 7.84 -0.41 2.91
N TYR A 36 6.61 -0.85 3.16
CA TYR A 36 6.10 -1.01 4.52
C TYR A 36 6.85 -2.10 5.28
N TRP A 37 7.14 -3.23 4.64
CA TRP A 37 7.92 -4.31 5.22
C TRP A 37 9.34 -3.87 5.57
N LEU A 38 10.02 -3.15 4.66
CA LEU A 38 11.38 -2.68 4.83
C LEU A 38 11.48 -1.63 5.92
N TYR A 39 10.46 -0.78 6.05
CA TYR A 39 10.32 0.15 7.18
C TYR A 39 10.20 -0.59 8.52
N LEU A 40 9.35 -1.61 8.59
CA LEU A 40 9.19 -2.43 9.80
C LEU A 40 10.47 -3.19 10.17
N PHE A 41 11.17 -3.74 9.18
CA PHE A 41 12.44 -4.42 9.39
C PHE A 41 13.52 -3.44 9.90
N GLY A 42 13.59 -2.24 9.32
CA GLY A 42 14.52 -1.20 9.75
C GLY A 42 14.21 -0.60 11.11
N ALA A 43 12.93 -0.57 11.52
CA ALA A 43 12.51 -0.09 12.83
C ALA A 43 12.78 -1.09 13.96
N GLY A 44 13.11 -2.36 13.65
CA GLY A 44 13.32 -3.42 14.64
C GLY A 44 12.08 -3.78 15.47
N GLU A 45 10.95 -3.11 15.23
CA GLU A 45 9.67 -3.44 15.84
C GLU A 45 9.20 -4.77 15.24
N LYS A 46 9.02 -5.81 16.07
CA LYS A 46 8.24 -6.99 15.68
C LYS A 46 6.77 -6.62 15.81
N PRO A 47 6.09 -6.25 14.71
CA PRO A 47 4.69 -5.88 14.80
C PRO A 47 3.91 -7.15 15.16
N ARG A 48 2.92 -7.03 16.06
CA ARG A 48 1.99 -8.14 16.27
C ARG A 48 1.33 -8.45 14.93
N VAL A 49 1.30 -9.72 14.56
CA VAL A 49 0.79 -10.20 13.25
C VAL A 49 -0.59 -9.60 12.93
N GLY A 50 -1.47 -9.42 13.92
CA GLY A 50 -2.77 -8.78 13.72
C GLY A 50 -2.73 -7.31 13.28
N ILE A 51 -1.74 -6.54 13.73
CA ILE A 51 -1.53 -5.14 13.30
C ILE A 51 -1.00 -5.15 11.87
N LEU A 52 -0.05 -6.04 11.57
CA LEU A 52 0.53 -6.19 10.25
C LEU A 52 -0.52 -6.56 9.19
N VAL A 53 -1.43 -7.49 9.50
CA VAL A 53 -2.52 -7.89 8.60
C VAL A 53 -3.50 -6.74 8.35
N ARG A 54 -3.86 -5.98 9.40
CA ARG A 54 -4.74 -4.81 9.25
C ARG A 54 -4.09 -3.75 8.34
N ASP A 55 -2.81 -3.51 8.57
CA ASP A 55 -2.02 -2.52 7.85
C ASP A 55 -1.84 -2.91 6.37
N PHE A 56 -1.62 -4.19 6.07
CA PHE A 56 -1.65 -4.69 4.70
C PHE A 56 -3.04 -4.61 4.06
N ALA A 57 -4.11 -4.92 4.79
CA ALA A 57 -5.46 -4.79 4.27
C ALA A 57 -5.78 -3.34 3.88
N ILE A 58 -5.31 -2.36 4.65
CA ILE A 58 -5.48 -0.93 4.34
C ILE A 58 -4.71 -0.55 3.07
N ILE A 59 -3.46 -1.01 2.92
CA ILE A 59 -2.66 -0.75 1.71
C ILE A 59 -3.35 -1.37 0.48
N ILE A 60 -3.88 -2.60 0.61
CA ILE A 60 -4.58 -3.28 -0.47
C ILE A 60 -5.87 -2.54 -0.84
N LEU A 61 -6.68 -2.14 0.14
CA LEU A 61 -7.89 -1.36 -0.08
C LEU A 61 -7.59 -0.03 -0.78
N ALA A 62 -6.54 0.67 -0.36
CA ALA A 62 -6.13 1.93 -0.97
C ALA A 62 -5.70 1.75 -2.43
N GLY A 63 -4.86 0.74 -2.73
CA GLY A 63 -4.46 0.43 -4.10
C GLY A 63 -5.65 0.05 -4.98
N THR A 64 -6.54 -0.80 -4.47
CA THR A 64 -7.74 -1.24 -5.21
C THR A 64 -8.70 -0.08 -5.48
N ALA A 65 -8.88 0.83 -4.52
CA ALA A 65 -9.69 2.03 -4.71
C ALA A 65 -9.09 2.98 -5.77
N GLY A 66 -7.76 3.16 -5.78
CA GLY A 66 -7.06 3.94 -6.80
C GLY A 66 -7.22 3.34 -8.20
N TRP A 67 -7.18 2.01 -8.30
CA TRP A 67 -7.38 1.29 -9.56
C TRP A 67 -8.81 1.45 -10.09
N ILE A 68 -9.82 1.23 -9.22
CA ILE A 68 -11.23 1.40 -9.59
C ILE A 68 -11.48 2.83 -10.09
N ILE A 69 -11.00 3.84 -9.36
CA ILE A 69 -11.15 5.23 -9.77
C ILE A 69 -10.42 5.50 -11.10
N GLY A 70 -9.20 4.99 -11.27
CA GLY A 70 -8.44 5.11 -12.51
C GLY A 70 -9.15 4.50 -13.71
N LEU A 71 -9.85 3.37 -13.54
CA LEU A 71 -10.70 2.75 -14.56
C LEU A 71 -11.93 3.59 -14.92
N PHE A 72 -12.57 4.21 -13.93
CA PHE A 72 -13.78 5.03 -14.15
C PHE A 72 -13.48 6.41 -14.73
N HIS A 73 -12.23 6.88 -14.65
CA HIS A 73 -11.83 8.23 -15.07
C HIS A 73 -11.12 8.26 -16.44
N LYS A 74 -11.07 7.11 -17.13
CA LYS A 74 -10.47 6.90 -18.45
C LYS A 74 -11.54 6.59 -19.48
#